data_AF-A0A8T5ICC5-F1
#
_entry.id   AF-A0A8T5ICC5-F1
#
_cell.length_a   1.000
_cell.length_b   1.000
_cell.length_c   1.000
_cell.angle_alpha   90.00
_cell.angle_beta   90.00
_cell.angle_gamma   90.00
#
_symmetry.space_group_name_H-M   'P 1'
#
loop_
_entity.id
_entity.type
_entity.pdbx_description
1 polymer ?
#
loop_
_entity_poly.entity_id
_entity_poly.type
_entity_poly.pdbx_seq_one_letter_code
_entity_poly.pdbx_strand_id
1 'polypeptide(L)'
;MNFDKGLKIVSATRKLIFKVPASDVVVAFEQDMEVSGYGQNNDRPVILVLNETDGDGDGTWQGADGEKGVVILNEVPGEIAEALLDMMETPPTVDNLDDILIAAGEQGCGDQYTADTDFVDDHLSPAGRMVDDYTGIVKRDEKDVVLAIRDKEGVIRIKLPNGDERHIEEDILLRTYRGADGSPIDLSDIPTADAE
;
A
#
# COMPACT_ATOMS: atom_id res chain seq x y z
N MET A 1 22.55 -12.09 5.39
CA MET A 1 22.17 -11.14 6.45
C MET A 1 21.20 -11.87 7.37
N ASN A 2 21.42 -11.90 8.68
CA ASN A 2 20.55 -12.64 9.60
C ASN A 2 19.49 -11.71 10.22
N PHE A 3 18.21 -11.94 9.90
CA PHE A 3 17.06 -11.18 10.41
C PHE A 3 16.44 -11.78 11.68
N ASP A 4 16.90 -12.94 12.17
CA ASP A 4 16.31 -13.65 13.32
C ASP A 4 16.30 -12.82 14.61
N LYS A 5 17.17 -11.81 14.70
CA LYS A 5 17.25 -10.86 15.81
C LYS A 5 16.60 -9.51 15.51
N GLY A 6 16.04 -9.31 14.32
CA GLY A 6 15.55 -8.02 13.85
C GLY A 6 14.48 -7.40 14.74
N LEU A 7 14.46 -6.07 14.79
CA LEU A 7 13.43 -5.33 15.49
C LEU A 7 12.10 -5.59 14.78
N LYS A 8 11.11 -6.07 15.53
CA LYS A 8 9.76 -6.32 15.04
C LYS A 8 9.00 -5.02 14.95
N ILE A 9 8.60 -4.66 13.74
CA ILE A 9 7.86 -3.43 13.48
C ILE A 9 6.61 -3.74 12.64
N VAL A 10 5.64 -2.84 12.69
CA VAL A 10 4.41 -2.90 11.89
C VAL A 10 4.13 -1.54 11.29
N SER A 11 3.62 -1.50 10.06
CA SER A 11 3.20 -0.23 9.45
C SER A 11 1.95 0.27 10.18
N ALA A 12 2.07 1.43 10.82
CA ALA A 12 0.98 2.06 11.55
C ALA A 12 0.21 3.08 10.69
N THR A 13 0.68 3.34 9.47
CA THR A 13 0.04 4.31 8.58
C THR A 13 -1.32 3.80 8.13
N ARG A 14 -2.33 4.67 8.24
CA ARG A 14 -3.65 4.42 7.68
C ARG A 14 -3.55 4.39 6.15
N LYS A 15 -4.41 3.57 5.58
CA LYS A 15 -4.60 3.40 4.15
C LYS A 15 -6.07 3.58 3.84
N LEU A 16 -6.35 4.05 2.63
CA LEU A 16 -7.70 4.08 2.10
C LEU A 16 -7.79 3.00 1.03
N ILE A 17 -8.82 2.15 1.12
CA ILE A 17 -9.08 1.11 0.13
C ILE A 17 -10.41 1.36 -0.56
N PHE A 18 -10.46 1.03 -1.84
CA PHE A 18 -11.68 1.03 -2.64
C PHE A 18 -11.81 -0.30 -3.38
N LYS A 19 -12.96 -0.95 -3.25
CA LYS A 19 -13.28 -2.10 -4.09
C LYS A 19 -13.46 -1.63 -5.54
N VAL A 20 -12.80 -2.31 -6.47
CA VAL A 20 -12.99 -2.05 -7.90
C VAL A 20 -14.39 -2.52 -8.31
N PRO A 21 -15.24 -1.64 -8.86
CA PRO A 21 -16.57 -2.05 -9.30
C PRO A 21 -16.52 -3.03 -10.46
N ALA A 22 -17.49 -3.94 -10.51
CA ALA A 22 -17.62 -4.88 -11.62
C ALA A 22 -17.86 -4.13 -12.94
N SER A 23 -17.11 -4.49 -13.97
CA SER A 23 -17.23 -3.94 -15.32
C SER A 23 -16.81 -4.98 -16.36
N ASP A 24 -17.47 -4.96 -17.51
CA ASP A 24 -17.09 -5.78 -18.67
C ASP A 24 -16.11 -5.04 -19.60
N VAL A 25 -15.82 -3.77 -19.31
CA VAL A 25 -14.94 -2.92 -20.12
C VAL A 25 -13.50 -3.10 -19.64
N VAL A 26 -12.69 -3.75 -20.47
CA VAL A 26 -11.24 -3.88 -20.24
C VAL A 26 -10.53 -2.61 -20.74
N VAL A 27 -9.70 -2.03 -19.89
CA VAL A 27 -8.82 -0.90 -20.21
C VAL A 27 -7.46 -1.45 -20.62
N ALA A 28 -6.87 -0.91 -21.68
CA ALA A 28 -5.55 -1.33 -22.14
C ALA A 28 -4.47 -0.38 -21.62
N PHE A 29 -3.32 -0.92 -21.24
CA PHE A 29 -2.12 -0.12 -21.04
C PHE A 29 -1.66 0.50 -22.37
N GLU A 30 -1.22 1.75 -22.33
CA GLU A 30 -0.61 2.41 -23.47
C GLU A 30 0.82 1.92 -23.69
N GLN A 31 1.33 2.03 -24.92
CA GLN A 31 2.61 1.44 -25.33
C GLN A 31 3.82 1.92 -24.52
N ASP A 32 3.74 3.14 -23.99
CA ASP A 32 4.85 3.79 -23.28
C ASP A 32 4.69 3.75 -21.74
N MET A 33 3.67 3.04 -21.23
CA MET A 33 3.48 2.86 -19.79
C MET A 33 4.45 1.81 -19.23
N GLU A 34 5.19 2.17 -18.18
CA GLU A 34 5.95 1.20 -17.40
C GLU A 34 4.99 0.41 -16.50
N VAL A 35 4.78 -0.87 -16.81
CA VAL A 35 3.82 -1.71 -16.08
C VAL A 35 4.51 -2.49 -14.97
N SER A 36 4.01 -2.35 -13.75
CA SER A 36 4.51 -3.10 -12.59
C SER A 36 4.13 -4.57 -12.67
N GLY A 37 5.04 -5.47 -12.26
CA GLY A 37 4.75 -6.91 -12.15
C GLY A 37 3.80 -7.30 -11.01
N TYR A 38 3.41 -6.34 -10.16
CA TYR A 38 2.60 -6.59 -8.95
C TYR A 38 1.11 -6.26 -9.09
N GLY A 39 0.64 -5.79 -10.25
CA GLY A 39 -0.77 -5.47 -10.44
C GLY A 39 -1.68 -6.69 -10.31
N GLN A 40 -2.83 -6.52 -9.63
CA GLN A 40 -3.76 -7.61 -9.32
C GLN A 40 -4.29 -8.36 -10.56
N ASN A 41 -4.44 -7.70 -11.71
CA ASN A 41 -4.76 -8.36 -12.97
C ASN A 41 -4.40 -7.49 -14.20
N ASN A 42 -3.10 -7.39 -14.50
CA ASN A 42 -2.63 -6.59 -15.63
C ASN A 42 -3.06 -7.12 -17.01
N ASP A 43 -3.49 -8.39 -17.12
CA ASP A 43 -3.91 -8.95 -18.41
C ASP A 43 -5.29 -8.45 -18.85
N ARG A 44 -6.18 -8.18 -17.89
CA ARG A 44 -7.58 -7.79 -18.15
C ARG A 44 -8.11 -6.76 -17.14
N PRO A 45 -7.43 -5.61 -16.95
CA PRO A 45 -7.86 -4.65 -15.96
C PRO A 45 -9.10 -3.88 -16.43
N VAL A 46 -9.94 -3.48 -15.49
CA VAL A 46 -11.04 -2.53 -15.72
C VAL A 46 -10.69 -1.13 -15.21
N ILE A 47 -9.64 -1.03 -14.39
CA ILE A 47 -9.06 0.23 -13.92
C ILE A 47 -7.54 0.13 -13.95
N LEU A 48 -6.87 1.24 -14.28
CA LEU A 48 -5.42 1.40 -14.23
C LEU A 48 -5.10 2.46 -13.19
N VAL A 49 -4.12 2.20 -12.34
CA VAL A 49 -3.64 3.16 -11.34
C VAL A 49 -2.14 3.35 -11.50
N LEU A 50 -1.68 4.58 -11.30
CA LEU A 50 -0.26 4.92 -11.30
C LEU A 50 0.24 4.92 -9.85
N ASN A 51 1.26 4.12 -9.56
CA ASN A 51 2.05 4.30 -8.35
C ASN A 51 3.18 5.28 -8.65
N GLU A 52 3.03 6.54 -8.25
CA GLU A 52 4.04 7.59 -8.45
C GLU A 52 5.33 7.37 -7.63
N THR A 53 5.34 6.37 -6.75
CA THR A 53 6.45 6.08 -5.82
C THR A 53 7.19 4.78 -6.10
N ASP A 54 6.72 3.99 -7.08
CA ASP A 54 7.33 2.73 -7.52
C ASP A 54 8.03 2.94 -8.88
N GLY A 55 9.22 2.38 -9.07
CA GLY A 55 10.00 2.48 -10.32
C GLY A 55 11.03 3.62 -10.38
N ASP A 56 11.79 3.66 -11.48
CA ASP A 56 12.83 4.66 -11.75
C ASP A 56 12.25 5.81 -12.61
N GLY A 57 11.56 6.78 -12.01
CA GLY A 57 11.07 7.96 -12.75
C GLY A 57 9.65 8.38 -12.40
N ASP A 58 8.76 8.36 -13.39
CA ASP A 58 7.38 8.90 -13.31
C ASP A 58 6.37 7.93 -12.66
N GLY A 59 6.84 6.81 -12.09
CA GLY A 59 6.00 5.79 -11.48
C GLY A 59 5.78 4.54 -12.34
N THR A 60 5.12 3.53 -11.77
CA THR A 60 4.68 2.33 -12.51
C THR A 60 3.16 2.18 -12.49
N TRP A 61 2.61 1.66 -13.59
CA TRP A 61 1.19 1.41 -13.74
C TRP A 61 0.81 0.01 -13.28
N GLN A 62 -0.36 -0.10 -12.65
CA GLN A 62 -0.94 -1.36 -12.18
C GLN A 62 -2.41 -1.44 -12.59
N GLY A 63 -2.85 -2.63 -12.98
CA GLY A 63 -4.22 -2.93 -13.35
C GLY A 63 -4.95 -3.72 -12.27
N ALA A 64 -6.27 -3.56 -12.21
CA ALA A 64 -7.15 -4.40 -11.40
C ALA A 64 -8.47 -4.71 -12.10
N ASP A 65 -9.04 -5.87 -11.81
CA ASP A 65 -10.37 -6.28 -12.26
C ASP A 65 -11.45 -6.02 -11.20
N GLY A 66 -12.72 -6.10 -11.58
CA GLY A 66 -13.84 -5.90 -10.66
C GLY A 66 -14.31 -7.17 -9.91
N GLU A 67 -13.64 -8.32 -10.08
CA GLU A 67 -13.99 -9.56 -9.38
C GLU A 67 -13.34 -9.59 -7.99
N LYS A 68 -12.02 -9.33 -7.94
CA LYS A 68 -11.23 -9.33 -6.71
C LYS A 68 -10.40 -8.06 -6.49
N GLY A 69 -10.33 -7.17 -7.47
CA GLY A 69 -9.47 -5.99 -7.38
C GLY A 69 -9.89 -5.01 -6.29
N VAL A 70 -8.88 -4.49 -5.59
CA VAL A 70 -8.98 -3.30 -4.76
C VAL A 70 -7.89 -2.32 -5.16
N VAL A 71 -8.18 -1.03 -5.04
CA VAL A 71 -7.17 0.04 -5.10
C VAL A 71 -6.85 0.48 -3.68
N ILE A 72 -5.57 0.58 -3.36
CA ILE A 72 -5.07 0.98 -2.05
C ILE A 72 -4.27 2.26 -2.20
N LEU A 73 -4.65 3.29 -1.44
CA LEU A 73 -3.92 4.54 -1.30
C LEU A 73 -3.20 4.56 0.05
N ASN A 74 -1.88 4.74 0.01
CA ASN A 74 -1.05 4.85 1.21
C ASN A 74 -1.07 6.28 1.76
N GLU A 75 -0.81 6.40 3.06
CA GLU A 75 -0.53 7.67 3.75
C GLU A 75 -1.62 8.76 3.64
N VAL A 76 -2.86 8.40 3.32
CA VAL A 76 -3.96 9.36 3.15
C VAL A 76 -4.31 10.05 4.49
N PRO A 77 -4.20 11.38 4.60
CA PRO A 77 -4.62 12.10 5.80
C PRO A 77 -6.11 11.89 6.10
N GLY A 78 -6.47 11.82 7.39
CA GLY A 78 -7.83 11.43 7.80
C GLY A 78 -8.94 12.30 7.21
N GLU A 79 -8.75 13.62 7.13
CA GLU A 79 -9.74 14.53 6.53
C GLU A 79 -9.91 14.30 5.02
N ILE A 80 -8.81 14.01 4.32
CA ILE A 80 -8.85 13.68 2.88
C ILE A 80 -9.51 12.32 2.69
N ALA A 81 -9.20 11.33 3.52
CA ALA A 81 -9.80 10.01 3.43
C ALA A 81 -11.33 10.04 3.58
N GLU A 82 -11.85 10.79 4.56
CA GLU A 82 -13.30 10.94 4.72
C GLU A 82 -13.93 11.67 3.52
N ALA A 83 -13.29 12.71 3.00
CA ALA A 83 -13.78 13.44 1.82
C ALA A 83 -13.84 12.55 0.56
N LEU A 84 -12.82 11.73 0.34
CA LEU A 84 -12.78 10.77 -0.78
C LEU A 84 -13.85 9.68 -0.62
N LEU A 85 -14.09 9.18 0.61
CA LEU A 85 -15.18 8.24 0.87
C LEU A 85 -16.57 8.85 0.65
N ASP A 86 -16.74 10.15 0.88
CA ASP A 86 -18.01 10.85 0.63
C ASP A 86 -18.30 11.05 -0.87
N MET A 87 -17.30 10.92 -1.74
CA MET A 87 -17.48 10.93 -3.19
C MET A 87 -17.98 9.61 -3.76
N MET A 88 -17.96 8.52 -2.98
CA MET A 88 -18.39 7.20 -3.45
C MET A 88 -19.89 7.16 -3.76
N GLU A 89 -20.21 6.80 -4.99
CA GLU A 89 -21.58 6.57 -5.41
C GLU A 89 -22.14 5.25 -4.85
N THR A 90 -23.47 5.17 -4.78
CA THR A 90 -24.17 3.94 -4.41
C THR A 90 -25.26 3.65 -5.45
N PRO A 91 -25.09 2.63 -6.33
CA PRO A 91 -23.94 1.73 -6.42
C PRO A 91 -22.69 2.42 -7.01
N PRO A 92 -21.47 1.97 -6.65
CA PRO A 92 -20.24 2.52 -7.21
C PRO A 92 -20.03 2.10 -8.66
N THR A 93 -19.36 2.94 -9.43
CA THR A 93 -19.01 2.71 -10.84
C THR A 93 -17.51 2.90 -11.06
N VAL A 94 -16.95 2.32 -12.14
CA VAL A 94 -15.53 2.48 -12.47
C VAL A 94 -15.19 3.96 -12.68
N ASP A 95 -16.03 4.71 -13.41
CA ASP A 95 -15.84 6.14 -13.64
C ASP A 95 -15.82 6.94 -12.31
N ASN A 96 -16.72 6.61 -11.37
CA ASN A 96 -16.71 7.24 -10.04
C ASN A 96 -15.43 6.93 -9.26
N LEU A 97 -14.92 5.69 -9.34
CA LEU A 97 -13.66 5.35 -8.72
C LEU A 97 -12.49 6.12 -9.37
N ASP A 98 -12.46 6.21 -10.70
CA ASP A 98 -11.43 6.96 -11.44
C ASP A 98 -11.39 8.44 -11.00
N ASP A 99 -12.54 9.10 -10.92
CA ASP A 99 -12.67 10.47 -10.43
C ASP A 99 -12.11 10.64 -8.99
N ILE A 100 -12.33 9.64 -8.13
CA ILE A 100 -11.81 9.65 -6.75
C ILE A 100 -10.29 9.50 -6.73
N LEU A 101 -9.72 8.63 -7.57
CA LEU A 101 -8.27 8.45 -7.65
C LEU A 101 -7.57 9.68 -8.21
N ILE A 102 -8.17 10.35 -9.19
CA ILE A 102 -7.71 11.66 -9.71
C ILE A 102 -7.74 12.69 -8.58
N ALA A 103 -8.87 12.82 -7.87
CA ALA A 103 -8.99 13.77 -6.76
C ALA A 103 -7.98 13.50 -5.63
N ALA A 104 -7.68 12.22 -5.36
CA ALA A 104 -6.65 11.85 -4.39
C ALA A 104 -5.26 12.30 -4.85
N GLY A 105 -4.91 12.09 -6.11
CA GLY A 105 -3.66 12.57 -6.71
C GLY A 105 -3.50 14.10 -6.62
N GLU A 106 -4.56 14.85 -6.93
CA GLU A 106 -4.56 16.33 -6.82
C GLU A 106 -4.34 16.83 -5.38
N GLN A 107 -4.65 16.01 -4.38
CA GLN A 107 -4.41 16.27 -2.96
C GLN A 107 -3.06 15.74 -2.46
N GLY A 108 -2.20 15.24 -3.35
CA GLY A 108 -0.88 14.70 -3.04
C GLY A 108 -0.90 13.26 -2.50
N CYS A 109 -1.98 12.51 -2.70
CA CYS A 109 -2.11 11.10 -2.31
C CYS A 109 -1.91 10.17 -3.54
N GLY A 110 -0.75 10.30 -4.19
CA GLY A 110 -0.37 9.57 -5.42
C GLY A 110 0.30 8.20 -5.21
N ASP A 111 0.59 7.81 -3.97
CA ASP A 111 1.06 6.44 -3.68
C ASP A 111 -0.14 5.48 -3.66
N GLN A 112 -0.48 5.01 -4.86
CA GLN A 112 -1.61 4.13 -5.13
C GLN A 112 -1.09 2.81 -5.71
N TYR A 113 -1.73 1.70 -5.36
CA TYR A 113 -1.41 0.40 -5.94
C TYR A 113 -2.64 -0.49 -5.93
N THR A 114 -2.60 -1.58 -6.71
CA THR A 114 -3.68 -2.57 -6.70
C THR A 114 -3.30 -3.81 -5.91
N ALA A 115 -4.31 -4.43 -5.32
CA ALA A 115 -4.20 -5.72 -4.63
C ALA A 115 -5.50 -6.50 -4.84
N ASP A 116 -5.54 -7.74 -4.38
CA ASP A 116 -6.79 -8.52 -4.33
C ASP A 116 -7.45 -8.45 -2.94
N THR A 117 -8.70 -8.90 -2.87
CA THR A 117 -9.43 -9.02 -1.60
C THR A 117 -8.76 -9.98 -0.62
N ASP A 118 -8.06 -11.01 -1.11
CA ASP A 118 -7.40 -12.00 -0.25
C ASP A 118 -6.23 -11.32 0.53
N PHE A 119 -5.49 -10.43 -0.13
CA PHE A 119 -4.49 -9.58 0.50
C PHE A 119 -5.09 -8.66 1.56
N VAL A 120 -6.27 -8.08 1.32
CA VAL A 120 -6.97 -7.26 2.32
C VAL A 120 -7.29 -8.09 3.55
N ASP A 121 -7.84 -9.29 3.35
CA ASP A 121 -8.26 -10.20 4.42
C ASP A 121 -7.07 -10.71 5.24
N ASP A 122 -5.92 -10.97 4.59
CA ASP A 122 -4.73 -11.51 5.23
C ASP A 122 -3.86 -10.44 5.91
N HIS A 123 -3.84 -9.21 5.40
CA HIS A 123 -2.85 -8.20 5.79
C HIS A 123 -3.43 -6.90 6.32
N LEU A 124 -4.73 -6.63 6.18
CA LEU A 124 -5.33 -5.35 6.57
C LEU A 124 -6.40 -5.54 7.64
N SER A 125 -6.62 -4.48 8.42
CA SER A 125 -7.69 -4.42 9.41
C SER A 125 -8.36 -3.05 9.41
N PRO A 126 -9.68 -2.96 9.66
CA PRO A 126 -10.38 -1.69 9.76
C PRO A 126 -9.76 -0.75 10.79
N ALA A 127 -9.59 0.52 10.42
CA ALA A 127 -8.95 1.56 11.24
C ALA A 127 -9.76 2.86 11.31
N GLY A 128 -10.94 2.89 10.71
CA GLY A 128 -11.84 4.03 10.65
C GLY A 128 -13.17 3.68 10.01
N ARG A 129 -13.75 4.62 9.27
CA ARG A 129 -14.99 4.41 8.53
C ARG A 129 -14.82 3.33 7.45
N MET A 130 -15.78 2.41 7.39
CA MET A 130 -15.93 1.44 6.32
C MET A 130 -17.28 1.69 5.63
N VAL A 131 -17.29 1.72 4.30
CA VAL A 131 -18.51 1.81 3.48
C VAL A 131 -19.04 0.40 3.20
N ASP A 132 -18.14 -0.53 2.93
CA ASP A 132 -18.38 -1.97 2.81
C ASP A 132 -17.14 -2.76 3.27
N ASP A 133 -17.12 -4.07 3.03
CA ASP A 133 -16.03 -4.97 3.47
C ASP A 133 -14.67 -4.62 2.85
N TYR A 134 -14.63 -3.99 1.68
CA TYR A 134 -13.42 -3.72 0.90
C TYR A 134 -13.27 -2.26 0.47
N THR A 135 -14.10 -1.37 1.02
CA THR A 135 -14.04 0.09 0.82
C THR A 135 -14.05 0.81 2.15
N GLY A 136 -12.95 1.49 2.49
CA GLY A 136 -12.83 2.21 3.75
C GLY A 136 -11.41 2.47 4.24
N ILE A 137 -11.31 2.95 5.48
CA ILE A 137 -10.04 3.28 6.13
C ILE A 137 -9.53 2.06 6.88
N VAL A 138 -8.35 1.59 6.49
CA VAL A 138 -7.68 0.41 7.05
C VAL A 138 -6.26 0.73 7.52
N LYS A 139 -5.65 -0.22 8.22
CA LYS A 139 -4.22 -0.24 8.56
C LYS A 139 -3.67 -1.65 8.31
N ARG A 140 -2.35 -1.85 8.32
CA ARG A 140 -1.80 -3.21 8.37
C ARG A 140 -2.28 -3.93 9.63
N ASP A 141 -2.67 -5.20 9.50
CA ASP A 141 -2.96 -6.06 10.65
C ASP A 141 -1.69 -6.12 11.52
N GLU A 142 -1.89 -6.16 12.83
CA GLU A 142 -0.82 -6.27 13.83
C GLU A 142 -0.01 -7.58 13.68
N LYS A 143 -0.55 -8.56 12.95
CA LYS A 143 0.14 -9.80 12.54
C LYS A 143 1.10 -9.61 11.37
N ASP A 144 0.97 -8.53 10.58
CA ASP A 144 1.82 -8.21 9.43
C ASP A 144 3.16 -7.59 9.88
N VAL A 145 3.81 -8.28 10.82
CA VAL A 145 5.06 -7.85 11.43
C VAL A 145 6.20 -8.07 10.45
N VAL A 146 6.99 -7.02 10.23
CA VAL A 146 8.23 -7.07 9.46
C VAL A 146 9.42 -6.94 10.39
N LEU A 147 10.59 -7.40 9.92
CA LEU A 147 11.83 -7.37 10.70
C LEU A 147 12.75 -6.29 10.15
N ALA A 148 13.15 -5.33 10.98
CA ALA A 148 14.13 -4.31 10.64
C ALA A 148 15.51 -4.64 11.22
N ILE A 149 16.54 -4.52 10.39
CA ILE A 149 17.95 -4.62 10.80
C ILE A 149 18.78 -3.53 10.12
N ARG A 150 19.90 -3.18 10.75
CA ARG A 150 20.90 -2.29 10.17
C ARG A 150 21.99 -3.14 9.52
N ASP A 151 22.29 -2.94 8.25
CA ASP A 151 23.36 -3.68 7.59
C ASP A 151 24.75 -3.15 8.01
N LYS A 152 25.81 -3.77 7.47
CA LYS A 152 27.21 -3.44 7.81
C LYS A 152 27.59 -2.00 7.42
N GLU A 153 26.86 -1.40 6.48
CA GLU A 153 27.10 -0.05 5.99
C GLU A 153 26.27 0.99 6.76
N GLY A 154 25.46 0.54 7.72
CA GLY A 154 24.60 1.40 8.54
C GLY A 154 23.21 1.62 7.95
N VAL A 155 22.90 1.01 6.81
CA VAL A 155 21.62 1.16 6.09
C VAL A 155 20.56 0.27 6.72
N ILE A 156 19.33 0.77 6.87
CA ILE A 156 18.23 -0.01 7.43
C ILE A 156 17.55 -0.83 6.33
N ARG A 157 17.44 -2.14 6.58
CA ARG A 157 16.75 -3.09 5.72
C ARG A 157 15.55 -3.66 6.47
N ILE A 158 14.42 -3.77 5.79
CA ILE A 158 13.24 -4.48 6.28
C ILE A 158 13.07 -5.79 5.52
N LYS A 159 12.66 -6.84 6.23
CA LYS A 159 12.27 -8.12 5.65
C LYS A 159 10.77 -8.31 5.79
N LEU A 160 10.11 -8.40 4.63
CA LEU A 160 8.68 -8.64 4.50
C LEU A 160 8.33 -10.11 4.82
N PRO A 161 7.07 -10.43 5.16
CA PRO A 161 6.67 -11.80 5.51
C PRO A 161 6.85 -12.79 4.35
N ASN A 162 6.78 -12.31 3.10
CA ASN A 162 7.03 -13.10 1.90
C ASN A 162 8.53 -13.42 1.67
N GLY A 163 9.42 -12.87 2.50
CA GLY A 163 10.87 -13.07 2.43
C GLY A 163 11.64 -11.99 1.69
N ASP A 164 10.95 -11.05 1.02
CA ASP A 164 11.59 -9.95 0.30
C ASP A 164 12.28 -8.99 1.26
N GLU A 165 13.42 -8.46 0.83
CA GLU A 165 14.23 -7.52 1.59
C GLU A 165 14.24 -6.17 0.87
N ARG A 166 13.94 -5.09 1.60
CA ARG A 166 13.88 -3.73 1.05
C ARG A 166 14.70 -2.77 1.88
N HIS A 167 15.30 -1.79 1.22
CA HIS A 167 15.85 -0.61 1.90
C HIS A 167 14.69 0.27 2.37
N ILE A 168 14.81 0.84 3.57
CA ILE A 168 13.93 1.90 4.05
C ILE A 168 14.76 3.06 4.61
N GLU A 169 14.43 4.27 4.19
CA GLU A 169 15.01 5.50 4.74
C GLU A 169 14.57 5.71 6.19
N GLU A 170 15.44 6.30 7.03
CA GLU A 170 15.16 6.45 8.48
C GLU A 170 13.92 7.31 8.75
N ASP A 171 13.69 8.35 7.95
CA ASP A 171 12.54 9.25 8.09
C ASP A 171 11.23 8.55 7.73
N ILE A 172 11.22 7.74 6.66
CA ILE A 172 10.09 6.91 6.27
C ILE A 172 9.79 5.90 7.37
N LEU A 173 10.81 5.22 7.90
CA LEU A 173 10.65 4.25 8.98
C LEU A 173 9.95 4.87 10.21
N LEU A 174 10.47 6.00 10.70
CA LEU A 174 9.94 6.67 11.89
C LEU A 174 8.54 7.25 11.65
N ARG A 175 8.26 7.74 10.45
CA ARG A 175 6.95 8.26 10.07
C ARG A 175 5.90 7.15 10.03
N THR A 176 6.23 6.02 9.40
CA THR A 176 5.24 5.04 8.93
C THR A 176 5.13 3.76 9.75
N TYR A 177 6.18 3.42 10.52
CA TYR A 177 6.21 2.20 11.32
C TYR A 177 6.19 2.49 12.82
N ARG A 178 5.74 1.48 13.57
CA ARG A 178 5.82 1.41 15.03
C ARG A 178 6.42 0.08 15.43
N GLY A 179 6.90 -0.04 16.67
CA GLY A 179 7.19 -1.33 17.26
C GLY A 179 5.97 -2.24 17.20
N ALA A 180 6.15 -3.56 17.21
CA ALA A 180 5.04 -4.51 17.17
C ALA A 180 4.06 -4.37 18.36
N ASP A 181 4.46 -3.68 19.43
CA ASP A 181 3.61 -3.30 20.57
C ASP A 181 2.92 -1.92 20.42
N GLY A 182 3.09 -1.26 19.27
CA GLY A 182 2.55 0.06 18.95
C GLY A 182 3.42 1.24 19.42
N SER A 183 4.55 0.99 20.09
CA SER A 183 5.46 2.05 20.56
C SER A 183 6.20 2.76 19.42
N PRO A 184 6.63 4.03 19.60
CA PRO A 184 7.55 4.69 18.67
C PRO A 184 8.86 3.89 18.52
N ILE A 185 9.41 3.85 17.31
CA ILE A 185 10.69 3.18 17.06
C ILE A 185 11.84 4.06 17.58
N ASP A 186 12.75 3.45 18.34
CA ASP A 186 14.08 4.01 18.63
C ASP A 186 15.09 3.42 17.65
N LEU A 187 15.75 4.27 16.85
CA LEU A 187 16.74 3.84 15.86
C LEU A 187 17.94 3.12 16.48
N SER A 188 18.22 3.35 17.77
CA SER A 188 19.30 2.69 18.50
C SER A 188 18.95 1.25 18.91
N ASP A 189 17.67 0.89 18.91
CA ASP A 189 17.19 -0.47 19.18
C ASP A 189 17.22 -1.38 17.94
N ILE A 190 17.48 -0.81 16.75
CA ILE A 190 17.59 -1.57 15.51
C ILE A 190 18.93 -2.31 15.49
N PRO A 191 18.92 -3.65 15.51
CA PRO A 191 20.13 -4.44 15.62
C PRO A 191 20.93 -4.41 14.31
N THR A 192 22.25 -4.34 14.44
CA THR A 192 23.15 -4.48 13.30
C THR A 192 23.30 -5.95 12.92
N ALA A 193 23.21 -6.27 11.64
CA ALA A 193 23.49 -7.60 11.12
C ALA A 193 24.91 -8.01 11.53
N ASP A 194 25.03 -9.11 12.26
CA ASP A 194 26.32 -9.67 12.66
C ASP A 194 27.18 -9.89 11.40
N ALA A 195 28.47 -9.54 11.50
CA ALA A 195 29.41 -9.87 10.46
C ALA A 195 29.68 -11.38 10.48
N GLU A 196 28.94 -12.12 9.65
CA GLU A 196 29.51 -13.31 9.02
C GLU A 196 30.76 -12.92 8.23
#